data_AF-A0A7H9BW70-F1
#
_entry.id   AF-A0A7H9BW70-F1
#
_cell.length_a   1.000
_cell.length_b   1.000
_cell.length_c   1.000
_cell.angle_alpha   90.00
_cell.angle_beta   90.00
_cell.angle_gamma   90.00
#
_symmetry.space_group_name_H-M   'P 1'
#
loop_
_entity.id
_entity.type
_entity.pdbx_description
1 polymer ?
#
loop_
_entity_poly.entity_id
_entity_poly.type
_entity_poly.pdbx_seq_one_letter_code
_entity_poly.pdbx_strand_id
1 'polypeptide(L)'
;MAKTDTAIPQMPHPGAAKARGILESSSGLVLEQITRPGVGAAIWRRNRSPGFAEWIESIPPGQLPALRAVADFRTIERGVHAACDLSGLPAGTMRDLLASDIGALALMLARIMRNPLMHIRFEAVTTDACRRFHVDQLPARLLCTYRGPGTQFGLEDENGRIVRAGAMRSGEVAVLRGASWPGMEVTGLLHRSPPIAGTGKVRLFLALDPMVEPAEARRLH
;
A
#
# COMPACT_ATOMS: atom_id res chain seq x y z
N MET A 1 -15.40 27.73 15.88
CA MET A 1 -15.37 26.48 16.66
C MET A 1 -16.28 25.48 15.97
N ALA A 2 -15.72 24.61 15.12
CA ALA A 2 -16.46 23.51 14.52
C ALA A 2 -16.13 22.25 15.31
N LYS A 3 -17.17 21.57 15.81
CA LYS A 3 -17.04 20.34 16.61
C LYS A 3 -16.38 19.26 15.76
N THR A 4 -15.19 18.83 16.16
CA THR A 4 -14.55 17.61 15.68
C THR A 4 -15.32 16.44 16.25
N ASP A 5 -16.13 15.78 15.43
CA ASP A 5 -16.85 14.57 15.81
C ASP A 5 -15.84 13.41 15.79
N THR A 6 -15.26 13.14 16.96
CA THR A 6 -14.21 12.13 17.14
C THR A 6 -14.86 10.75 17.19
N ALA A 7 -14.91 10.06 16.05
CA ALA A 7 -15.37 8.67 16.00
C ALA A 7 -14.43 7.77 16.80
N ILE A 8 -14.94 7.23 17.91
CA ILE A 8 -14.31 6.18 18.71
C ILE A 8 -14.21 4.90 17.84
N PRO A 9 -13.08 4.16 17.84
CA PRO A 9 -13.04 2.86 17.17
C PRO A 9 -14.01 1.91 17.88
N GLN A 10 -15.14 1.61 17.24
CA GLN A 10 -16.09 0.63 17.75
C GLN A 10 -15.57 -0.79 17.48
N MET A 11 -15.64 -1.65 18.49
CA MET A 11 -15.46 -3.09 18.33
C MET A 11 -16.46 -3.62 17.29
N PRO A 12 -16.06 -4.50 16.37
CA PRO A 12 -16.95 -4.95 15.30
C PRO A 12 -18.17 -5.69 15.88
N HIS A 13 -19.37 -5.18 15.61
CA HIS A 13 -20.63 -5.82 16.00
C HIS A 13 -20.87 -7.10 15.17
N PRO A 14 -21.39 -8.18 15.77
CA PRO A 14 -21.86 -9.34 15.01
C PRO A 14 -23.01 -8.88 14.09
N GLY A 15 -22.76 -8.85 12.78
CA GLY A 15 -23.66 -8.30 11.76
C GLY A 15 -23.10 -7.11 10.97
N ALA A 16 -21.88 -6.64 11.27
CA ALA A 16 -21.21 -5.62 10.48
C ALA A 16 -21.05 -6.06 9.01
N ALA A 17 -21.48 -5.20 8.07
CA ALA A 17 -21.33 -5.45 6.65
C ALA A 17 -19.84 -5.59 6.29
N LYS A 18 -19.51 -6.62 5.49
CA LYS A 18 -18.13 -6.89 5.09
C LYS A 18 -17.80 -6.17 3.78
N ALA A 19 -16.81 -5.29 3.82
CA ALA A 19 -16.20 -4.72 2.63
C ALA A 19 -15.31 -5.78 1.94
N ARG A 20 -15.82 -6.37 0.85
CA ARG A 20 -15.20 -7.49 0.11
C ARG A 20 -14.88 -7.15 -1.34
N GLY A 21 -15.49 -6.09 -1.87
CA GLY A 21 -15.38 -5.72 -3.27
C GLY A 21 -13.98 -5.25 -3.66
N ILE A 22 -13.56 -5.63 -4.85
CA ILE A 22 -12.39 -5.09 -5.52
C ILE A 22 -12.90 -4.22 -6.68
N LEU A 23 -12.58 -2.92 -6.66
CA LEU A 23 -12.84 -2.02 -7.78
C LEU A 23 -11.55 -1.79 -8.55
N GLU A 24 -11.63 -1.84 -9.88
CA GLU A 24 -10.45 -1.77 -10.74
C GLU A 24 -10.67 -0.83 -11.92
N SER A 25 -9.64 -0.07 -12.30
CA SER A 25 -9.68 0.80 -13.48
C SER A 25 -8.29 1.09 -14.00
N SER A 26 -8.17 1.46 -15.27
CA SER A 26 -6.95 2.04 -15.85
C SER A 26 -6.73 3.50 -15.42
N SER A 27 -7.75 4.17 -14.88
CA SER A 27 -7.65 5.52 -14.32
C SER A 27 -7.27 5.49 -12.83
N GLY A 28 -6.33 6.34 -12.43
CA GLY A 28 -5.89 6.47 -11.03
C GLY A 28 -6.98 6.96 -10.09
N LEU A 29 -8.03 7.60 -10.61
CA LEU A 29 -9.20 8.05 -9.83
C LEU A 29 -9.94 6.90 -9.13
N VAL A 30 -9.75 5.66 -9.57
CA VAL A 30 -10.34 4.49 -8.89
C VAL A 30 -9.87 4.38 -7.44
N LEU A 31 -8.66 4.83 -7.11
CA LEU A 31 -8.12 4.74 -5.75
C LEU A 31 -9.00 5.51 -4.74
N GLU A 32 -9.63 6.61 -5.15
CA GLU A 32 -10.55 7.38 -4.30
C GLU A 32 -11.85 6.62 -3.99
N GLN A 33 -12.22 5.65 -4.83
CA GLN A 33 -13.42 4.83 -4.65
C GLN A 33 -13.29 3.81 -3.52
N ILE A 34 -12.13 3.70 -2.87
CA ILE A 34 -11.97 2.92 -1.64
C ILE A 34 -12.93 3.37 -0.52
N THR A 35 -13.43 4.60 -0.60
CA THR A 35 -14.41 5.18 0.33
C THR A 35 -15.84 4.69 0.12
N ARG A 36 -16.15 4.04 -1.01
CA ARG A 36 -17.50 3.54 -1.31
C ARG A 36 -17.88 2.35 -0.41
N PRO A 37 -19.15 2.21 0.01
CA PRO A 37 -19.60 1.03 0.74
C PRO A 37 -19.27 -0.28 0.02
N GLY A 38 -18.91 -1.30 0.79
CA GLY A 38 -18.62 -2.65 0.29
C GLY A 38 -17.24 -2.84 -0.34
N VAL A 39 -16.47 -1.77 -0.58
CA VAL A 39 -15.17 -1.83 -1.27
C VAL A 39 -14.04 -2.12 -0.29
N GLY A 40 -13.42 -3.30 -0.40
CA GLY A 40 -12.23 -3.68 0.39
C GLY A 40 -10.90 -3.26 -0.26
N ALA A 41 -10.86 -3.16 -1.59
CA ALA A 41 -9.72 -2.65 -2.34
C ALA A 41 -10.13 -1.85 -3.57
N ALA A 42 -9.34 -0.82 -3.87
CA ALA A 42 -9.37 -0.11 -5.14
C ALA A 42 -8.02 -0.26 -5.83
N ILE A 43 -8.02 -0.75 -7.08
CA ILE A 43 -6.81 -1.11 -7.83
C ILE A 43 -6.72 -0.27 -9.11
N TRP A 44 -5.66 0.51 -9.19
CA TRP A 44 -5.27 1.19 -10.41
C TRP A 44 -4.41 0.26 -11.29
N ARG A 45 -5.04 -0.26 -12.35
CA ARG A 45 -4.46 -1.11 -13.41
C ARG A 45 -3.67 -0.25 -14.39
N ARG A 46 -2.60 0.39 -13.91
CA ARG A 46 -1.75 1.27 -14.72
C ARG A 46 -0.73 0.52 -15.56
N ASN A 47 -0.42 1.07 -16.71
CA ASN A 47 0.69 0.62 -17.54
C ASN A 47 1.94 1.43 -17.20
N ARG A 48 3.08 0.74 -17.11
CA ARG A 48 4.40 1.38 -17.06
C ARG A 48 4.97 1.42 -18.47
N SER A 49 5.79 2.43 -18.77
CA SER A 49 6.54 2.41 -20.03
C SER A 49 7.47 1.18 -20.05
N PRO A 50 7.65 0.53 -21.21
CA PRO A 50 8.58 -0.59 -21.33
C PRO A 50 9.98 -0.25 -20.82
N GLY A 51 10.50 0.94 -21.18
CA GLY A 51 11.82 1.39 -20.73
C GLY A 51 11.95 1.52 -19.21
N PHE A 52 10.92 1.98 -18.50
CA PHE A 52 10.95 2.02 -17.04
C PHE A 52 10.90 0.60 -16.43
N ALA A 53 10.10 -0.29 -17.01
CA ALA A 53 10.00 -1.68 -16.56
C ALA A 53 11.31 -2.44 -16.78
N GLU A 54 11.99 -2.25 -17.90
CA GLU A 54 13.31 -2.84 -18.16
C GLU A 54 14.37 -2.26 -17.23
N TRP A 55 14.38 -0.93 -17.06
CA TRP A 55 15.31 -0.26 -16.16
C TRP A 55 15.20 -0.80 -14.73
N ILE A 56 14.00 -0.83 -14.14
CA ILE A 56 13.85 -1.26 -12.74
C ILE A 56 14.23 -2.73 -12.53
N GLU A 57 14.00 -3.59 -13.52
CA GLU A 57 14.38 -5.02 -13.46
C GLU A 57 15.89 -5.21 -13.60
N SER A 58 16.59 -4.32 -14.32
CA SER A 58 18.05 -4.38 -14.51
C SER A 58 18.87 -3.87 -13.32
N ILE A 59 18.26 -3.16 -12.37
CA ILE A 59 18.97 -2.68 -11.17
C ILE A 59 19.56 -3.87 -10.41
N PRO A 60 20.89 -3.91 -10.15
CA PRO A 60 21.49 -4.94 -9.32
C PRO A 60 20.85 -4.99 -7.93
N PRO A 61 20.57 -6.17 -7.34
CA PRO A 61 19.93 -6.26 -6.03
C PRO A 61 20.61 -5.45 -4.91
N GLY A 62 21.94 -5.35 -4.93
CA GLY A 62 22.71 -4.55 -3.97
C GLY A 62 22.58 -3.03 -4.13
N GLN A 63 22.02 -2.56 -5.24
CA GLN A 63 21.75 -1.15 -5.51
C GLN A 63 20.28 -0.77 -5.38
N LEU A 64 19.41 -1.72 -5.02
CA LEU A 64 18.00 -1.42 -4.80
C LEU A 64 17.85 -0.52 -3.56
N PRO A 65 17.18 0.64 -3.69
CA PRO A 65 17.02 1.58 -2.59
C PRO A 65 16.15 1.02 -1.48
N ALA A 66 16.42 1.47 -0.25
CA ALA A 66 15.61 1.17 0.92
C ALA A 66 15.32 2.45 1.71
N LEU A 67 14.04 2.67 2.03
CA LEU A 67 13.55 3.78 2.83
C LEU A 67 12.45 3.29 3.76
N ARG A 68 12.69 3.47 5.06
CA ARG A 68 11.68 3.29 6.12
C ARG A 68 11.68 4.51 7.01
N ALA A 69 10.57 5.24 7.03
CA ALA A 69 10.46 6.49 7.77
C ALA A 69 9.00 6.83 8.07
N VAL A 70 8.80 7.70 9.06
CA VAL A 70 7.60 8.55 9.14
C VAL A 70 7.94 9.86 8.45
N ALA A 71 7.12 10.28 7.50
CA ALA A 71 7.38 11.49 6.73
C ALA A 71 6.09 12.19 6.33
N ASP A 72 6.18 13.50 6.13
CA ASP A 72 5.16 14.24 5.39
C ASP A 72 5.25 13.88 3.91
N PHE A 73 4.11 13.66 3.24
CA PHE A 73 4.06 13.28 1.82
C PHE A 73 4.90 14.19 0.91
N ARG A 74 5.02 15.48 1.24
CA ARG A 74 5.80 16.48 0.48
C ARG A 74 7.30 16.21 0.49
N THR A 75 7.78 15.38 1.40
CA THR A 75 9.20 15.07 1.58
C THR A 75 9.57 13.69 1.04
N ILE A 76 8.59 12.85 0.69
CA ILE A 76 8.82 11.45 0.31
C ILE A 76 9.69 11.32 -0.94
N GLU A 77 9.44 12.12 -1.98
CA GLU A 77 10.25 12.10 -3.20
C GLU A 77 11.73 12.37 -2.90
N ARG A 78 12.03 13.40 -2.11
CA ARG A 78 13.40 13.70 -1.66
C ARG A 78 13.99 12.55 -0.85
N GLY A 79 13.19 11.94 0.03
CA GLY A 79 13.61 10.77 0.81
C GLY A 79 13.98 9.59 -0.09
N VAL A 80 13.24 9.34 -1.17
CA VAL A 80 13.55 8.30 -2.16
C VAL A 80 14.85 8.62 -2.90
N HIS A 81 15.08 9.87 -3.31
CA HIS A 81 16.37 10.26 -3.89
C HIS A 81 17.53 9.96 -2.96
N ALA A 82 17.43 10.33 -1.67
CA ALA A 82 18.47 10.06 -0.69
C ALA A 82 18.70 8.54 -0.49
N ALA A 83 17.63 7.74 -0.49
CA ALA A 83 17.73 6.28 -0.41
C ALA A 83 18.45 5.68 -1.63
N CYS A 84 18.22 6.23 -2.82
CA CYS A 84 18.94 5.85 -4.04
C CYS A 84 20.43 6.23 -3.98
N ASP A 85 20.77 7.39 -3.43
CA ASP A 85 22.18 7.77 -3.24
C ASP A 85 22.89 6.82 -2.27
N LEU A 86 22.23 6.48 -1.15
CA LEU A 86 22.75 5.54 -0.16
C LEU A 86 22.93 4.12 -0.71
N SER A 87 22.09 3.69 -1.64
CA SER A 87 22.23 2.39 -2.32
C SER A 87 23.23 2.41 -3.48
N GLY A 88 23.79 3.58 -3.82
CA GLY A 88 24.67 3.75 -4.98
C GLY A 88 23.95 3.61 -6.33
N LEU A 89 22.63 3.80 -6.37
CA LEU A 89 21.86 3.83 -7.62
C LEU A 89 22.14 5.15 -8.36
N PRO A 90 22.72 5.11 -9.58
CA PRO A 90 23.11 6.32 -10.30
C PRO A 90 21.95 7.30 -10.54
N ALA A 91 22.26 8.59 -10.49
CA ALA A 91 21.34 9.64 -10.89
C ALA A 91 20.94 9.50 -12.38
N GLY A 92 19.70 9.84 -12.71
CA GLY A 92 19.21 9.80 -14.08
C GLY A 92 17.70 9.78 -14.15
N THR A 93 17.16 10.00 -15.35
CA THR A 93 15.73 10.22 -15.59
C THR A 93 14.85 9.10 -15.03
N MET A 94 15.25 7.83 -15.13
CA MET A 94 14.41 6.73 -14.62
C MET A 94 14.39 6.68 -13.08
N ARG A 95 15.48 7.06 -12.42
CA ARG A 95 15.51 7.23 -10.96
C ARG A 95 14.61 8.37 -10.52
N ASP A 96 14.62 9.48 -11.26
CA ASP A 96 13.75 10.62 -10.99
C ASP A 96 12.27 10.23 -11.18
N LEU A 97 11.95 9.52 -12.26
CA LEU A 97 10.61 8.99 -12.51
C LEU A 97 10.12 8.06 -11.37
N LEU A 98 10.99 7.21 -10.83
CA LEU A 98 10.66 6.37 -9.67
C LEU A 98 10.35 7.21 -8.43
N ALA A 99 11.19 8.20 -8.12
CA ALA A 99 11.01 9.06 -6.95
C ALA A 99 9.74 9.91 -7.06
N SER A 100 9.51 10.54 -8.21
CA SER A 100 8.29 11.32 -8.46
C SER A 100 7.03 10.46 -8.47
N ASP A 101 7.10 9.22 -8.99
CA ASP A 101 5.97 8.29 -8.92
C ASP A 101 5.60 7.97 -7.46
N ILE A 102 6.58 7.62 -6.62
CA ILE A 102 6.34 7.35 -5.19
C ILE A 102 5.80 8.59 -4.48
N GLY A 103 6.32 9.79 -4.78
CA GLY A 103 5.81 11.06 -4.27
C GLY A 103 4.35 11.33 -4.66
N ALA A 104 3.98 11.05 -5.92
CA ALA A 104 2.60 11.19 -6.39
C ALA A 104 1.65 10.19 -5.70
N LEU A 105 2.06 8.94 -5.50
CA LEU A 105 1.29 7.94 -4.76
C LEU A 105 1.09 8.35 -3.30
N ALA A 106 2.11 8.94 -2.68
CA ALA A 106 2.00 9.50 -1.33
C ALA A 106 0.97 10.64 -1.27
N LEU A 107 1.00 11.59 -2.21
CA LEU A 107 -0.01 12.65 -2.30
C LEU A 107 -1.43 12.06 -2.46
N MET A 108 -1.61 11.04 -3.30
CA MET A 108 -2.92 10.39 -3.48
C MET A 108 -3.43 9.79 -2.17
N LEU A 109 -2.59 9.01 -1.46
CA LEU A 109 -2.99 8.44 -0.17
C LEU A 109 -3.26 9.53 0.87
N ALA A 110 -2.43 10.57 0.94
CA ALA A 110 -2.62 11.68 1.86
C ALA A 110 -3.97 12.37 1.65
N ARG A 111 -4.41 12.52 0.39
CA ARG A 111 -5.73 13.07 0.04
C ARG A 111 -6.87 12.14 0.45
N ILE A 112 -6.77 10.85 0.13
CA ILE A 112 -7.78 9.84 0.47
C ILE A 112 -7.98 9.77 1.99
N MET A 113 -6.87 9.72 2.74
CA MET A 113 -6.90 9.57 4.20
C MET A 113 -7.01 10.90 4.95
N ARG A 114 -6.95 12.04 4.23
CA ARG A 114 -6.90 13.39 4.78
C ARG A 114 -5.82 13.55 5.87
N ASN A 115 -4.67 12.93 5.65
CA ASN A 115 -3.55 12.90 6.58
C ASN A 115 -2.23 13.10 5.82
N PRO A 116 -1.48 14.18 6.10
CA PRO A 116 -0.23 14.44 5.40
C PRO A 116 0.94 13.57 5.88
N LEU A 117 0.87 13.02 7.09
CA LEU A 117 1.91 12.18 7.67
C LEU A 117 1.62 10.72 7.39
N MET A 118 2.66 9.98 6.99
CA MET A 118 2.56 8.56 6.71
C MET A 118 3.86 7.82 7.01
N HIS A 119 3.72 6.54 7.32
CA HIS A 119 4.83 5.61 7.25
C HIS A 119 5.07 5.24 5.79
N ILE A 120 6.31 5.36 5.35
CA ILE A 120 6.79 4.79 4.09
C ILE A 120 7.60 3.54 4.40
N ARG A 121 7.35 2.48 3.65
CA ARG A 121 8.18 1.29 3.57
C ARG A 121 8.45 1.00 2.11
N PHE A 122 9.63 1.37 1.66
CA PHE A 122 10.11 1.11 0.31
C PHE A 122 11.40 0.30 0.40
N GLU A 123 11.40 -0.95 -0.06
CA GLU A 123 12.57 -1.82 0.09
C GLU A 123 12.54 -3.04 -0.83
N ALA A 124 13.71 -3.66 -1.02
CA ALA A 124 13.83 -4.98 -1.59
C ALA A 124 13.45 -6.06 -0.55
N VAL A 125 12.50 -6.92 -0.92
CA VAL A 125 12.08 -8.09 -0.13
C VAL A 125 12.53 -9.34 -0.88
N THR A 126 13.23 -10.22 -0.17
CA THR A 126 13.72 -11.53 -0.66
C THR A 126 13.13 -12.71 0.14
N THR A 127 12.37 -12.41 1.18
CA THR A 127 11.80 -13.39 2.11
C THR A 127 10.28 -13.51 1.94
N ASP A 128 9.71 -14.56 2.53
CA ASP A 128 8.26 -14.80 2.55
C ASP A 128 7.52 -14.04 3.67
N ALA A 129 8.00 -12.85 4.03
CA ALA A 129 7.28 -11.98 4.95
C ALA A 129 5.85 -11.73 4.41
N CYS A 130 4.84 -11.84 5.28
CA CYS A 130 3.43 -11.68 4.92
C CYS A 130 2.89 -12.69 3.88
N ARG A 131 3.40 -13.94 3.86
CA ARG A 131 2.89 -15.03 2.99
C ARG A 131 1.49 -15.55 3.36
N ARG A 132 1.03 -15.27 4.58
CA ARG A 132 -0.31 -15.63 5.05
C ARG A 132 -1.29 -14.53 4.66
N PHE A 133 -2.47 -14.93 4.21
CA PHE A 133 -3.57 -13.99 3.97
C PHE A 133 -3.96 -13.32 5.28
N HIS A 134 -4.06 -12.00 5.27
CA HIS A 134 -4.37 -11.19 6.44
C HIS A 134 -5.03 -9.86 6.04
N VAL A 135 -5.55 -9.18 7.06
CA VAL A 135 -5.93 -7.76 7.02
C VAL A 135 -4.93 -7.02 7.89
N ASP A 136 -4.44 -5.88 7.43
CA ASP A 136 -3.51 -5.07 8.22
C ASP A 136 -4.23 -4.36 9.39
N GLN A 137 -3.54 -4.17 10.51
CA GLN A 137 -4.07 -3.48 11.70
C GLN A 137 -3.89 -1.95 11.61
N LEU A 138 -4.41 -1.37 10.54
CA LEU A 138 -4.33 0.06 10.20
C LEU A 138 -5.62 0.47 9.47
N PRO A 139 -5.88 1.78 9.29
CA PRO A 139 -7.07 2.23 8.59
C PRO A 139 -7.04 1.82 7.11
N ALA A 140 -5.93 2.09 6.43
CA ALA A 140 -5.73 1.77 5.04
C ALA A 140 -4.24 1.62 4.72
N ARG A 141 -3.94 0.97 3.59
CA ARG A 141 -2.58 0.85 3.05
C ARG A 141 -2.58 1.03 1.54
N LEU A 142 -1.69 1.88 1.03
CA LEU A 142 -1.38 1.90 -0.40
C LEU A 142 -0.21 0.95 -0.69
N LEU A 143 -0.35 0.14 -1.74
CA LEU A 143 0.63 -0.84 -2.18
C LEU A 143 1.05 -0.63 -3.62
N CYS A 144 2.34 -0.79 -3.90
CA CYS A 144 2.88 -0.93 -5.26
C CYS A 144 4.07 -1.90 -5.24
N THR A 145 4.16 -2.80 -6.22
CA THR A 145 5.36 -3.63 -6.39
C THR A 145 6.05 -3.24 -7.70
N TYR A 146 7.20 -2.57 -7.62
CA TYR A 146 7.93 -2.08 -8.80
C TYR A 146 8.74 -3.18 -9.49
N ARG A 147 9.23 -4.17 -8.74
CA ARG A 147 9.99 -5.29 -9.28
C ARG A 147 9.47 -6.58 -8.69
N GLY A 148 9.34 -7.64 -9.48
CA GLY A 148 8.84 -8.93 -9.01
C GLY A 148 7.30 -8.98 -8.81
N PRO A 149 6.76 -10.08 -8.26
CA PRO A 149 5.33 -10.38 -8.31
C PRO A 149 4.50 -9.51 -7.33
N GLY A 150 3.33 -9.07 -7.77
CA GLY A 150 2.44 -8.19 -6.99
C GLY A 150 1.58 -8.91 -5.95
N THR A 151 0.96 -8.13 -5.07
CA THR A 151 0.08 -8.60 -3.97
C THR A 151 -1.04 -9.50 -4.48
N GLN A 152 -1.36 -10.56 -3.73
CA GLN A 152 -2.47 -11.47 -3.98
C GLN A 152 -3.64 -11.19 -3.04
N PHE A 153 -4.85 -11.38 -3.52
CA PHE A 153 -6.11 -11.18 -2.78
C PHE A 153 -6.85 -12.48 -2.55
N GLY A 154 -7.55 -12.56 -1.43
CA GLY A 154 -8.34 -13.71 -1.04
C GLY A 154 -9.60 -13.29 -0.28
N LEU A 155 -10.61 -14.14 -0.37
CA LEU A 155 -11.86 -14.00 0.37
C LEU A 155 -12.10 -15.28 1.16
N GLU A 156 -12.61 -15.13 2.36
CA GLU A 156 -13.07 -16.25 3.17
C GLU A 156 -14.48 -16.66 2.72
N ASP A 157 -14.66 -17.94 2.38
CA ASP A 157 -15.94 -18.55 2.07
C ASP A 157 -16.76 -18.86 3.34
N GLU A 158 -17.95 -19.43 3.17
CA GLU A 158 -18.87 -19.74 4.27
C GLU A 158 -18.30 -20.77 5.27
N ASN A 159 -17.33 -21.57 4.84
CA ASN A 159 -16.69 -22.62 5.65
C ASN A 159 -15.37 -22.13 6.29
N GLY A 160 -15.04 -20.84 6.18
CA GLY A 160 -13.80 -20.29 6.71
C GLY A 160 -12.57 -20.57 5.84
N ARG A 161 -12.74 -21.10 4.62
CA ARG A 161 -11.63 -21.37 3.70
C ARG A 161 -11.35 -20.14 2.84
N ILE A 162 -10.06 -19.86 2.63
CA ILE A 162 -9.63 -18.74 1.79
C ILE A 162 -9.59 -19.16 0.32
N VAL A 163 -10.39 -18.49 -0.50
CA VAL A 163 -10.43 -18.61 -1.96
C VAL A 163 -9.70 -17.42 -2.57
N ARG A 164 -8.90 -17.64 -3.62
CA ARG A 164 -8.19 -16.56 -4.32
C ARG A 164 -9.21 -15.66 -5.03
N ALA A 165 -9.10 -14.36 -4.81
CA ALA A 165 -9.97 -13.34 -5.41
C ALA A 165 -9.27 -12.54 -6.53
N GLY A 166 -7.93 -12.55 -6.57
CA GLY A 166 -7.20 -11.84 -7.62
C GLY A 166 -5.73 -11.64 -7.28
N ALA A 167 -5.02 -10.94 -8.16
CA ALA A 167 -3.65 -10.51 -7.93
C ALA A 167 -3.32 -9.22 -8.68
N MET A 168 -2.31 -8.51 -8.18
CA MET A 168 -1.71 -7.35 -8.85
C MET A 168 -0.54 -7.79 -9.73
N ARG A 169 -0.35 -7.10 -10.85
CA ARG A 169 0.87 -7.12 -11.65
C ARG A 169 1.88 -6.12 -11.12
N SER A 170 3.14 -6.28 -11.51
CA SER A 170 4.20 -5.32 -11.19
C SER A 170 3.86 -3.95 -11.76
N GLY A 171 4.00 -2.93 -10.94
CA GLY A 171 3.69 -1.55 -11.26
C GLY A 171 2.25 -1.15 -10.99
N GLU A 172 1.31 -2.07 -10.75
CA GLU A 172 -0.05 -1.68 -10.37
C GLU A 172 -0.09 -1.16 -8.93
N VAL A 173 -1.10 -0.34 -8.64
CA VAL A 173 -1.27 0.30 -7.34
C VAL A 173 -2.60 -0.11 -6.75
N ALA A 174 -2.64 -0.39 -5.46
CA ALA A 174 -3.88 -0.63 -4.74
C ALA A 174 -3.94 0.21 -3.46
N VAL A 175 -5.13 0.69 -3.10
CA VAL A 175 -5.43 1.11 -1.72
C VAL A 175 -6.34 0.05 -1.11
N LEU A 176 -5.93 -0.49 0.03
CA LEU A 176 -6.63 -1.52 0.77
C LEU A 176 -7.20 -0.92 2.04
N ARG A 177 -8.43 -1.31 2.40
CA ARG A 177 -8.93 -1.08 3.76
C ARG A 177 -8.22 -2.03 4.72
N GLY A 178 -7.87 -1.55 5.91
CA GLY A 178 -7.39 -2.40 6.99
C GLY A 178 -8.47 -2.62 8.05
N ALA A 179 -8.08 -3.20 9.18
CA ALA A 179 -9.00 -3.59 10.25
C ALA A 179 -9.56 -2.39 11.02
N SER A 180 -8.84 -1.26 11.05
CA SER A 180 -9.27 -0.02 11.71
C SER A 180 -9.78 1.02 10.72
N TRP A 181 -10.28 0.58 9.56
CA TRP A 181 -10.95 1.47 8.60
C TRP A 181 -12.11 2.20 9.30
N PRO A 182 -12.25 3.52 9.13
CA PRO A 182 -13.31 4.29 9.79
C PRO A 182 -14.70 3.94 9.23
N GLY A 183 -15.66 3.72 10.13
CA GLY A 183 -17.06 3.44 9.78
C GLY A 183 -17.54 2.12 10.37
N MET A 184 -18.70 1.65 9.89
CA MET A 184 -19.39 0.47 10.41
C MET A 184 -19.04 -0.82 9.67
N GLU A 185 -18.38 -0.73 8.51
CA GLU A 185 -17.99 -1.90 7.72
C GLU A 185 -16.67 -2.47 8.23
N VAL A 186 -16.58 -3.80 8.25
CA VAL A 186 -15.33 -4.50 8.51
C VAL A 186 -14.70 -4.95 7.19
N THR A 187 -13.37 -4.92 7.09
CA THR A 187 -12.68 -5.41 5.92
C THR A 187 -12.78 -6.94 5.84
N GLY A 188 -13.43 -7.44 4.80
CA GLY A 188 -13.53 -8.87 4.49
C GLY A 188 -12.58 -9.35 3.39
N LEU A 189 -11.82 -8.43 2.79
CA LEU A 189 -10.83 -8.72 1.76
C LEU A 189 -9.47 -8.97 2.39
N LEU A 190 -8.94 -10.18 2.19
CA LEU A 190 -7.62 -10.57 2.66
C LEU A 190 -6.58 -10.30 1.58
N HIS A 191 -5.34 -10.01 2.00
CA HIS A 191 -4.23 -9.89 1.07
C HIS A 191 -2.97 -10.59 1.60
N ARG A 192 -2.05 -10.89 0.68
CA ARG A 192 -0.73 -11.44 1.02
C ARG A 192 0.32 -11.07 -0.02
N SER A 193 1.57 -11.16 0.39
CA SER A 193 2.69 -11.20 -0.55
C SER A 193 2.78 -12.59 -1.19
N PRO A 194 3.04 -12.70 -2.51
CA PRO A 194 3.37 -13.99 -3.12
C PRO A 194 4.62 -14.60 -2.47
N PRO A 195 4.68 -15.92 -2.28
CA PRO A 195 5.91 -16.57 -1.81
C PRO A 195 6.98 -16.48 -2.89
N ILE A 196 8.17 -16.00 -2.52
CA ILE A 196 9.33 -15.83 -3.40
C ILE A 196 10.62 -16.39 -2.79
N ALA A 197 10.62 -16.78 -1.51
CA ALA A 197 11.79 -17.37 -0.87
C ALA A 197 12.24 -18.63 -1.62
N GLY A 198 13.56 -18.79 -1.77
CA GLY A 198 14.16 -19.91 -2.49
C GLY A 198 14.03 -19.85 -4.02
N THR A 199 13.37 -18.84 -4.58
CA THR A 199 13.23 -18.69 -6.05
C THR A 199 14.34 -17.88 -6.71
N GLY A 200 15.21 -17.24 -5.91
CA GLY A 200 16.23 -16.29 -6.38
C GLY A 200 15.65 -14.93 -6.84
N LYS A 201 14.33 -14.73 -6.76
CA LYS A 201 13.68 -13.47 -7.13
C LYS A 201 13.80 -12.42 -6.03
N VAL A 202 13.88 -11.16 -6.44
CA VAL A 202 13.84 -9.98 -5.56
C VAL A 202 12.57 -9.20 -5.86
N ARG A 203 11.92 -8.68 -4.82
CA ARG A 203 10.72 -7.85 -4.96
C ARG A 203 10.95 -6.46 -4.39
N LEU A 204 11.02 -5.44 -5.25
CA LEU A 204 11.08 -4.05 -4.82
C LEU A 204 9.64 -3.56 -4.56
N PHE A 205 9.35 -3.30 -3.29
CA PHE A 205 7.99 -3.10 -2.80
C PHE A 205 7.86 -1.76 -2.09
N LEU A 206 6.71 -1.10 -2.32
CA LEU A 206 6.26 0.09 -1.64
C LEU A 206 4.98 -0.23 -0.86
N ALA A 207 4.98 0.13 0.43
CA ALA A 207 3.79 0.35 1.23
C ALA A 207 3.81 1.77 1.80
N LEU A 208 2.65 2.44 1.75
CA LEU A 208 2.41 3.71 2.42
C LEU A 208 1.20 3.55 3.35
N ASP A 209 1.38 3.92 4.61
CA ASP A 209 0.36 3.80 5.66
C ASP A 209 0.13 5.17 6.31
N PRO A 210 -1.11 5.66 6.45
CA PRO A 210 -1.36 6.91 7.14
C PRO A 210 -0.85 6.82 8.59
N MET A 211 -0.20 7.88 9.07
CA MET A 211 0.26 7.94 10.46
C MET A 211 -0.95 8.01 11.39
N VAL A 212 -1.15 7.00 12.21
CA VAL A 212 -2.20 7.00 13.23
C VAL A 212 -1.52 7.19 14.58
N GLU A 213 -1.90 8.25 15.31
CA GLU A 213 -1.46 8.39 16.69
C GLU A 213 -1.94 7.19 17.51
N PRO A 214 -1.09 6.60 18.38
CA PRO A 214 -1.53 5.62 19.34
C PRO A 214 -2.70 6.18 20.15
N ALA A 215 -3.72 5.35 20.41
CA ALA A 215 -4.94 5.75 21.10
C ALA A 215 -4.70 6.36 22.50
N GLU A 216 -3.52 6.18 23.09
CA GLU A 216 -3.12 6.73 24.40
C GLU A 216 -2.77 8.22 24.36
N ALA A 217 -2.35 8.78 23.22
CA ALA A 217 -2.03 10.21 23.11
C ALA A 217 -3.28 11.11 23.15
N ARG A 218 -4.47 10.56 22.85
CA ARG A 218 -5.74 11.29 22.81
C ARG A 218 -6.42 11.45 24.18
N ARG A 219 -5.87 10.88 25.26
CA ARG A 219 -6.46 10.94 26.62
C ARG A 219 -5.80 11.97 27.56
N LEU A 220 -4.85 12.76 27.07
CA LEU A 220 -4.05 13.70 27.89
C LEU A 220 -4.45 15.18 27.75
N HIS A 221 -5.64 15.48 27.22
CA HIS A 221 -6.19 16.84 27.21
C HIS A 221 -7.65 16.85 27.67
#